data_AF-A0A2E6ELT2-F1
#
_entry.id   AF-A0A2E6ELT2-F1
#
_cell.length_a   1.000
_cell.length_b   1.000
_cell.length_c   1.000
_cell.angle_alpha   90.00
_cell.angle_beta   90.00
_cell.angle_gamma   90.00
#
_symmetry.space_group_name_H-M   'P 1'
#
loop_
_entity.id
_entity.type
_entity.pdbx_description
1 polymer ?
#
loop_
_entity_poly.entity_id
_entity_poly.type
_entity_poly.pdbx_seq_one_letter_code
_entity_poly.pdbx_strand_id
1 'polypeptide(L)'
;MLWLLVSEPLADRDLAAGYEALEQVGLALEAYLAMEGRLPPSLEVLVPDYMLELPEDPTNWGGAALMYRPEPKPGRPPLLYSRGPDGIDQGGMRWDAMNGSGDLLYPID
;
A
#
# COMPACT_ATOMS: atom_id res chain seq x y z
N MET A 1 13.40 38.12 -11.56
CA MET A 1 13.79 37.64 -10.21
C MET A 1 12.99 36.38 -9.97
N LEU A 2 13.63 35.22 -10.10
CA LEU A 2 13.00 33.91 -10.25
C LEU A 2 12.62 33.37 -8.87
N TRP A 3 11.34 33.02 -8.69
CA TRP A 3 10.87 32.31 -7.51
C TRP A 3 11.45 30.90 -7.54
N LEU A 4 12.40 30.60 -6.64
CA LEU A 4 12.73 29.23 -6.28
C LEU A 4 11.60 28.72 -5.40
N LEU A 5 10.62 28.08 -6.05
CA LEU A 5 9.69 27.18 -5.39
C LEU A 5 10.56 26.06 -4.79
N VAL A 6 10.92 26.18 -3.53
CA VAL A 6 11.33 25.01 -2.76
C VAL A 6 10.07 24.18 -2.69
N SER A 7 9.96 23.18 -3.56
CA SER A 7 9.01 22.09 -3.36
C SER A 7 9.33 21.52 -1.99
N GLU A 8 8.48 21.82 -1.00
CA GLU A 8 8.42 21.05 0.24
C GLU A 8 8.53 19.57 -0.16
N PRO A 9 9.44 18.78 0.44
CA PRO A 9 9.57 17.39 0.04
C PRO A 9 8.20 16.73 0.26
N LEU A 10 7.66 16.11 -0.80
CA LEU A 10 6.51 15.20 -0.75
C LEU A 10 6.69 14.05 0.28
N ALA A 11 7.85 13.98 0.95
CA ALA A 11 8.31 12.84 1.72
C ALA A 11 7.41 12.46 2.91
N ASP A 12 7.07 13.35 3.85
CA ASP A 12 6.50 12.86 5.12
C ASP A 12 4.98 12.67 5.09
N ARG A 13 4.24 13.56 4.43
CA ARG A 13 2.77 13.53 4.43
C ARG A 13 2.22 12.41 3.55
N ASP A 14 2.81 12.22 2.38
CA ASP A 14 2.35 11.18 1.46
C ASP A 14 2.72 9.80 1.99
N LEU A 15 3.90 9.64 2.60
CA LEU A 15 4.28 8.41 3.29
C LEU A 15 3.28 8.03 4.39
N ALA A 16 2.93 8.99 5.26
CA ALA A 16 1.96 8.73 6.33
C ALA A 16 0.58 8.33 5.77
N ALA A 17 0.11 9.04 4.74
CA ALA A 17 -1.15 8.70 4.08
C ALA A 17 -1.09 7.33 3.37
N GLY A 18 0.07 6.96 2.81
CA GLY A 18 0.29 5.65 2.20
C GLY A 18 0.21 4.53 3.22
N TYR A 19 0.83 4.71 4.39
CA TYR A 19 0.67 3.76 5.50
C TYR A 19 -0.76 3.70 6.03
N GLU A 20 -1.46 4.83 6.12
CA GLU A 20 -2.86 4.86 6.53
C GLU A 20 -3.74 4.04 5.57
N ALA A 21 -3.57 4.22 4.26
CA ALA A 21 -4.30 3.43 3.26
C ALA A 21 -3.99 1.93 3.37
N LEU A 22 -2.71 1.58 3.58
CA LEU A 22 -2.28 0.20 3.80
C LEU A 22 -2.89 -0.41 5.06
N GLU A 23 -2.92 0.32 6.17
CA GLU A 23 -3.49 -0.13 7.44
C GLU A 23 -5.01 -0.37 7.33
N GLN A 24 -5.73 0.55 6.67
CA GLN A 24 -7.17 0.41 6.46
C GLN A 24 -7.51 -0.86 5.67
N VAL A 25 -6.82 -1.10 4.55
CA VAL A 25 -7.04 -2.28 3.72
C VAL A 25 -6.50 -3.55 4.39
N GLY A 26 -5.37 -3.46 5.09
CA GLY A 26 -4.78 -4.57 5.85
C GLY A 26 -5.73 -5.10 6.91
N LEU A 27 -6.34 -4.21 7.70
CA LEU A 27 -7.31 -4.58 8.72
C LEU A 27 -8.55 -5.26 8.10
N ALA A 28 -9.03 -4.76 6.96
CA ALA A 28 -10.16 -5.37 6.25
C ALA A 28 -9.82 -6.77 5.71
N LEU A 29 -8.58 -6.98 5.22
CA LEU A 29 -8.08 -8.28 4.80
C LEU A 29 -8.00 -9.27 5.96
N GLU A 30 -7.50 -8.85 7.12
CA GLU A 30 -7.45 -9.67 8.34
C GLU A 30 -8.86 -10.04 8.82
N ALA A 31 -9.80 -9.09 8.79
CA ALA A 31 -11.20 -9.35 9.12
C ALA A 31 -11.82 -10.37 8.16
N TYR A 32 -11.62 -10.20 6.85
CA TYR A 32 -12.08 -11.17 5.85
C TYR A 32 -11.46 -12.55 6.07
N LEU A 33 -10.15 -12.62 6.34
CA LEU A 33 -9.45 -13.87 6.62
C LEU A 33 -10.03 -14.57 7.85
N ALA A 34 -10.31 -13.84 8.92
CA ALA A 34 -10.88 -14.37 10.15
C ALA A 34 -12.31 -14.93 9.95
N MET A 35 -13.11 -14.30 9.09
CA MET A 35 -14.49 -14.68 8.83
C MET A 35 -14.64 -15.81 7.79
N GLU A 36 -13.87 -15.73 6.70
CA GLU A 36 -13.98 -16.62 5.54
C GLU A 36 -12.93 -17.74 5.54
N GLY A 37 -11.95 -17.68 6.45
CA GLY A 37 -10.87 -18.67 6.57
C GLY A 37 -9.86 -18.65 5.42
N ARG A 38 -9.94 -17.65 4.53
CA ARG A 38 -9.05 -17.45 3.39
C ARG A 38 -8.95 -15.98 3.06
N LEU A 39 -7.86 -15.57 2.41
CA LEU A 39 -7.75 -14.24 1.83
C LEU A 39 -8.68 -14.07 0.62
N PRO A 40 -9.19 -12.85 0.36
CA PRO A 40 -10.00 -12.61 -0.82
C PRO A 40 -9.13 -12.71 -2.09
N PRO A 41 -9.73 -13.07 -3.24
CA PRO A 41 -8.98 -13.16 -4.49
C PRO A 41 -8.56 -11.78 -5.04
N SER A 42 -9.21 -10.70 -4.60
CA SER A 42 -8.89 -9.32 -4.97
C SER A 42 -9.40 -8.34 -3.89
N LEU A 43 -8.93 -7.09 -3.92
CA LEU A 43 -9.30 -6.09 -2.90
C LEU A 43 -10.77 -5.64 -3.03
N GLU A 44 -11.33 -5.67 -4.23
CA GLU A 44 -12.71 -5.23 -4.50
C GLU A 44 -13.75 -6.07 -3.75
N VAL A 45 -13.39 -7.31 -3.38
CA VAL A 45 -14.26 -8.20 -2.59
C VAL A 45 -14.48 -7.68 -1.17
N LEU A 46 -13.60 -6.82 -0.66
CA LEU A 46 -13.77 -6.18 0.65
C LEU A 46 -14.93 -5.18 0.67
N VAL A 47 -15.38 -4.71 -0.49
CA VAL A 47 -16.46 -3.73 -0.62
C VAL A 47 -17.78 -4.45 -0.94
N PRO A 48 -18.91 -4.08 -0.31
CA PRO A 48 -19.08 -3.05 0.72
C PRO A 48 -18.96 -3.56 2.17
N ASP A 49 -18.78 -4.87 2.35
CA ASP A 49 -19.06 -5.52 3.64
C ASP A 49 -17.96 -5.32 4.70
N TYR A 50 -16.71 -5.15 4.27
CA TYR A 50 -15.55 -4.92 5.15
C TYR A 50 -15.04 -3.47 5.07
N MET A 51 -15.28 -2.79 3.94
CA MET A 51 -14.98 -1.37 3.71
C MET A 51 -16.02 -0.75 2.78
N LEU A 52 -16.27 0.56 2.92
CA LEU A 52 -17.23 1.27 2.05
C LEU A 52 -16.70 1.50 0.63
N GLU A 53 -15.39 1.75 0.51
CA GLU A 53 -14.67 1.92 -0.74
C GLU A 53 -13.19 1.60 -0.51
N LEU A 54 -12.44 1.38 -1.59
CA LEU A 54 -10.99 1.21 -1.53
C LEU A 54 -10.29 2.58 -1.56
N PRO A 55 -9.32 2.85 -0.67
CA PRO A 55 -8.54 4.07 -0.73
C PRO A 55 -7.64 4.07 -1.97
N GLU A 56 -7.41 5.27 -2.53
CA GLU A 56 -6.32 5.49 -3.50
C GLU A 56 -4.96 5.38 -2.79
N ASP A 57 -3.90 5.05 -3.54
CA ASP A 57 -2.52 5.11 -3.02
C ASP A 57 -1.96 6.54 -3.18
N PRO A 58 -1.80 7.30 -2.10
CA PRO A 58 -1.33 8.68 -2.16
C PRO A 58 0.16 8.79 -2.52
N THR A 59 0.93 7.71 -2.38
CA THR A 59 2.37 7.71 -2.69
C THR A 59 2.68 7.35 -4.14
N ASN A 60 1.70 6.83 -4.87
CA ASN A 60 1.85 6.49 -6.27
C ASN A 60 1.45 7.69 -7.14
N TRP A 61 2.37 8.22 -7.95
CA TRP A 61 2.10 9.34 -8.85
C TRP A 61 0.97 9.01 -9.83
N GLY A 62 -0.25 9.46 -9.50
CA GLY A 62 -1.46 9.23 -10.27
C GLY A 62 -2.62 8.57 -9.51
N GLY A 63 -2.50 8.31 -8.20
CA GLY A 63 -3.61 7.77 -7.39
C GLY A 63 -3.98 6.32 -7.74
N ALA A 64 -3.02 5.55 -8.26
CA ALA A 64 -3.25 4.16 -8.60
C ALA A 64 -3.57 3.32 -7.36
N ALA A 65 -4.25 2.18 -7.54
CA ALA A 65 -4.63 1.32 -6.42
C ALA A 65 -3.41 0.68 -5.72
N LEU A 66 -3.59 0.33 -4.44
CA LEU A 66 -2.65 -0.53 -3.71
C LEU A 66 -2.45 -1.88 -4.43
N MET A 67 -1.26 -2.43 -4.27
CA MET A 67 -0.87 -3.71 -4.85
C MET A 67 -1.12 -4.84 -3.86
N TYR A 68 -1.69 -5.93 -4.35
CA TYR A 68 -2.09 -7.05 -3.50
C TYR A 68 -1.69 -8.40 -4.09
N ARG A 69 -1.16 -9.27 -3.23
CA ARG A 69 -0.76 -10.64 -3.55
C ARG A 69 -1.32 -11.59 -2.49
N PRO A 70 -2.50 -12.20 -2.71
CA PRO A 70 -3.15 -13.08 -1.74
C PRO A 70 -2.50 -14.46 -1.64
N GLU A 71 -1.90 -14.94 -2.72
CA GLU A 71 -1.44 -16.33 -2.81
C GLU A 71 -0.07 -16.52 -2.13
N PRO A 72 0.01 -17.31 -1.04
CA PRO A 72 1.29 -17.68 -0.48
C PRO A 72 2.03 -18.60 -1.46
N LYS A 73 3.31 -18.33 -1.68
CA LYS A 73 4.25 -19.24 -2.36
C LYS A 73 5.40 -19.56 -1.40
N PRO A 74 6.14 -20.68 -1.58
CA PRO A 74 7.32 -20.96 -0.77
C PRO A 74 8.28 -19.77 -0.74
N GLY A 75 8.55 -19.23 0.46
CA GLY A 75 9.42 -18.05 0.65
C GLY A 75 8.80 -16.70 0.23
N ARG A 76 7.50 -16.65 -0.06
CA ARG A 76 6.78 -15.44 -0.45
C ARG A 76 5.39 -15.42 0.21
N PRO A 77 5.27 -14.86 1.42
CA PRO A 77 3.98 -14.72 2.09
C PRO A 77 3.03 -13.80 1.30
N PRO A 78 1.73 -13.82 1.63
CA PRO A 78 0.80 -12.83 1.14
C PRO A 78 1.29 -11.42 1.49
N LEU A 79 0.98 -10.46 0.62
CA LEU A 79 1.49 -9.10 0.77
C LEU A 79 0.48 -8.09 0.23
N LEU A 80 0.27 -7.04 1.01
CA LEU A 80 -0.33 -5.79 0.58
C LEU A 80 0.78 -4.72 0.58
N TYR A 81 0.89 -3.95 -0.50
CA TYR A 81 1.96 -2.97 -0.63
C TYR A 81 1.62 -1.82 -1.58
N SER A 82 2.41 -0.75 -1.49
CA SER A 82 2.43 0.39 -2.40
C SER A 82 3.82 0.47 -3.05
N ARG A 83 3.89 1.04 -4.28
CA ARG A 83 5.16 1.33 -4.98
C ARG A 83 6.02 2.38 -4.29
N GLY A 84 5.48 3.03 -3.26
CA GLY A 84 6.14 4.09 -2.53
C GLY A 84 6.39 5.35 -3.38
N PRO A 85 7.02 6.37 -2.77
CA PRO A 85 7.20 7.69 -3.37
C PRO A 85 8.06 7.75 -4.63
N ASP A 86 8.86 6.72 -4.94
CA ASP A 86 9.63 6.68 -6.19
C ASP A 86 8.82 6.13 -7.38
N GLY A 87 7.60 5.66 -7.13
CA GLY A 87 6.64 5.18 -8.12
C GLY A 87 7.07 3.90 -8.85
N ILE A 88 8.19 3.29 -8.47
CA ILE A 88 8.72 2.08 -9.07
C ILE A 88 8.24 0.90 -8.21
N ASP A 89 7.71 -0.17 -8.82
CA ASP A 89 7.40 -1.40 -8.09
C ASP A 89 8.68 -2.22 -7.90
N GLN A 90 9.15 -2.37 -6.66
CA GLN A 90 10.33 -3.21 -6.34
C GLN A 90 9.94 -4.59 -5.79
N GLY A 91 8.68 -5.00 -5.97
CA GLY A 91 8.18 -6.34 -5.70
C GLY A 91 7.96 -6.65 -4.22
N GLY A 92 7.85 -5.62 -3.39
CA GLY A 92 7.76 -5.69 -1.94
C GLY A 92 9.09 -5.46 -1.22
N MET A 93 10.01 -4.69 -1.80
CA MET A 93 11.26 -4.30 -1.13
C MET A 93 10.95 -3.14 -0.19
N ARG A 94 11.23 -3.27 1.11
CA ARG A 94 10.91 -2.21 2.08
C ARG A 94 11.50 -0.86 1.68
N TRP A 95 10.70 0.20 1.82
CA TRP A 95 11.13 1.58 1.68
C TRP A 95 12.38 1.88 2.52
N ASP A 96 13.38 2.45 1.86
CA ASP A 96 14.62 2.93 2.43
C ASP A 96 14.69 4.45 2.29
N ALA A 97 14.45 5.15 3.39
CA ALA A 97 14.47 6.61 3.43
C ALA A 97 15.86 7.21 3.13
N MET A 98 16.96 6.46 3.30
CA MET A 98 18.30 6.95 2.96
C MET A 98 18.52 6.97 1.45
N ASN A 99 17.97 5.98 0.76
CA ASN A 99 18.09 5.84 -0.70
C ASN A 99 16.90 6.45 -1.45
N GLY A 100 15.82 6.79 -0.73
CA GLY A 100 14.59 7.33 -1.31
C GLY A 100 13.92 6.35 -2.25
N SER A 101 14.03 5.03 -1.97
CA SER A 101 13.54 3.98 -2.85
C SER A 101 12.89 2.83 -2.10
N GLY A 102 11.97 2.14 -2.76
CA GLY A 102 11.29 0.94 -2.25
C GLY A 102 9.79 1.12 -2.08
N ASP A 103 9.17 0.04 -1.63
CA ASP A 103 7.74 -0.13 -1.45
C ASP A 103 7.33 0.09 0.02
N LEU A 104 6.13 0.64 0.23
CA LEU A 104 5.49 0.62 1.56
C LEU A 104 4.76 -0.70 1.72
N LEU A 105 4.98 -1.40 2.83
CA LEU A 105 4.50 -2.76 3.03
C LEU A 105 3.53 -2.86 4.20
N TYR A 106 2.50 -3.69 4.03
CA TYR A 106 1.71 -4.24 5.12
C TYR A 106 1.82 -5.78 5.08
N PRO A 107 2.51 -6.39 6.07
CA PRO A 107 2.53 -7.85 6.20
C PRO A 107 1.15 -8.35 6.63
N ILE A 108 0.70 -9.44 6.02
CA ILE A 108 -0.56 -10.11 6.38
C ILE A 108 -0.16 -11.38 7.15
N ASP A 109 -0.49 -11.43 8.43
CA ASP A 109 -0.14 -12.53 9.34
C ASP A 109 -1.28 -13.55 9.53
#